data_AF-A0A2N5YQX7-F1
#
_entry.id   AF-A0A2N5YQX7-F1
#
_cell.length_a   1.000
_cell.length_b   1.000
_cell.length_c   1.000
_cell.angle_alpha   90.00
_cell.angle_beta   90.00
_cell.angle_gamma   90.00
#
_symmetry.space_group_name_H-M   'P 1'
#
loop_
_entity.id
_entity.type
_entity.pdbx_description
1 polymer ?
#
loop_
_entity_poly.entity_id
_entity_poly.type
_entity_poly.pdbx_seq_one_letter_code
_entity_poly.pdbx_strand_id
1 'polypeptide(L)'
;MLTTVNSNLQKLKIFNLGLPVNTMTQEGLAILAEYLSGNLTLERLKKIALRVIAVDAMCNGADFVEAFNLLKKEYGVDPRLAYSIVTRIFRGGGYTKDYLYLRGFVKILRMWEEYHDISPLLIGKTSIKYFDLITEMIERDMVQNPKYLTKSFLSSQNEKNSLYYPYILGGLQ
;
A
#
# COMPACT_ATOMS: atom_id res chain seq x y z
N MET A 1 -8.29 4.62 -11.06
CA MET A 1 -6.94 4.63 -10.43
C MET A 1 -5.96 5.19 -11.44
N LEU A 2 -5.00 6.05 -11.04
CA LEU A 2 -4.05 6.72 -11.94
C LEU A 2 -3.34 5.73 -12.88
N THR A 3 -2.90 4.60 -12.31
CA THR A 3 -2.26 3.50 -13.04
C THR A 3 -3.15 2.91 -14.13
N THR A 4 -4.46 2.81 -13.94
CA THR A 4 -5.40 2.37 -14.99
C THR A 4 -5.45 3.35 -16.17
N VAL A 5 -5.32 4.64 -15.91
CA VAL A 5 -5.32 5.65 -16.98
C VAL A 5 -4.01 5.54 -17.77
N ASN A 6 -2.87 5.46 -17.10
CA ASN A 6 -1.57 5.26 -17.76
C ASN A 6 -1.52 3.95 -18.55
N SER A 7 -2.04 2.84 -18.01
CA SER A 7 -2.02 1.56 -18.70
C SER A 7 -2.84 1.56 -19.99
N ASN A 8 -3.95 2.32 -20.00
CA ASN A 8 -4.76 2.51 -21.21
C ASN A 8 -4.05 3.32 -22.29
N LEU A 9 -3.07 4.15 -21.94
CA LEU A 9 -2.26 4.90 -22.91
C LEU A 9 -1.10 4.08 -23.49
N GLN A 10 -0.72 2.97 -22.83
CA GLN A 10 0.31 2.08 -23.37
C GLN A 10 -0.16 1.46 -24.69
N LYS A 11 0.76 1.33 -25.66
CA LYS A 11 0.49 0.67 -26.93
C LYS A 11 0.13 -0.80 -26.70
N LEU A 12 0.93 -1.48 -25.88
CA LEU A 12 0.67 -2.83 -25.40
C LEU A 12 -0.26 -2.76 -24.18
N LYS A 13 -1.46 -3.31 -24.29
CA LYS A 13 -2.47 -3.29 -23.21
C LYS A 13 -2.20 -4.29 -22.08
N ILE A 14 -1.01 -4.88 -22.03
CA ILE A 14 -0.63 -5.89 -21.03
C ILE A 14 -0.75 -5.36 -19.59
N PHE A 15 -0.45 -4.07 -19.37
CA PHE A 15 -0.51 -3.45 -18.06
C PHE A 15 -1.95 -3.14 -17.59
N ASN A 16 -2.96 -3.31 -18.44
CA ASN A 16 -4.38 -3.23 -18.04
C ASN A 16 -4.82 -4.46 -17.23
N LEU A 17 -4.33 -5.63 -17.63
CA LEU A 17 -4.54 -6.89 -16.90
C LEU A 17 -3.79 -6.84 -15.57
N GLY A 18 -2.56 -6.34 -15.63
CA GLY A 18 -1.67 -6.15 -14.50
C GLY A 18 -0.69 -7.30 -14.32
N LEU A 19 0.47 -6.97 -13.77
CA LEU A 19 1.54 -7.92 -13.53
C LEU A 19 1.21 -8.83 -12.34
N PRO A 20 1.82 -10.02 -12.24
CA PRO A 20 1.66 -10.89 -11.09
C PRO A 20 1.93 -10.16 -9.78
N VAL A 21 1.04 -10.36 -8.79
CA VAL A 21 1.16 -9.79 -7.44
C VAL A 21 1.18 -8.24 -7.43
N ASN A 22 0.63 -7.58 -8.47
CA ASN A 22 0.56 -6.12 -8.55
C ASN A 22 -0.13 -5.47 -7.34
N THR A 23 -1.08 -6.16 -6.72
CA THR A 23 -1.93 -5.58 -5.68
C THR A 23 -1.10 -5.04 -4.51
N MET A 24 -0.07 -5.77 -4.08
CA MET A 24 0.81 -5.31 -3.00
C MET A 24 1.51 -4.00 -3.35
N THR A 25 2.01 -3.89 -4.58
CA THR A 25 2.66 -2.68 -5.09
C THR A 25 1.67 -1.53 -5.22
N GLN A 26 0.46 -1.78 -5.76
CA GLN A 26 -0.55 -0.74 -5.93
C GLN A 26 -1.05 -0.20 -4.58
N GLU A 27 -1.31 -1.05 -3.58
CA GLU A 27 -1.68 -0.60 -2.23
C GLU A 27 -0.51 0.12 -1.54
N GLY A 28 0.73 -0.35 -1.75
CA GLY A 28 1.94 0.30 -1.23
C GLY A 28 2.15 1.70 -1.79
N LEU A 29 2.02 1.87 -3.11
CA LEU A 29 2.06 3.17 -3.79
C LEU A 29 0.98 4.12 -3.27
N ALA A 30 -0.21 3.61 -2.96
CA ALA A 30 -1.29 4.43 -2.40
C ALA A 30 -0.96 4.95 -0.99
N ILE A 31 -0.42 4.11 -0.11
CA ILE A 31 -0.02 4.55 1.24
C ILE A 31 1.21 5.47 1.16
N LEU A 32 2.17 5.18 0.29
CA LEU A 32 3.28 6.10 0.06
C LEU A 32 2.77 7.46 -0.42
N ALA A 33 1.77 7.50 -1.31
CA ALA A 33 1.17 8.76 -1.74
C ALA A 33 0.50 9.52 -0.59
N GLU A 34 -0.21 8.82 0.32
CA GLU A 34 -0.76 9.40 1.55
C GLU A 34 0.38 9.99 2.41
N TYR A 35 1.46 9.23 2.64
CA TYR A 35 2.63 9.64 3.42
C TYR A 35 3.33 10.87 2.81
N LEU A 36 3.74 10.78 1.54
CA LEU A 36 4.41 11.86 0.81
C LEU A 36 3.56 13.13 0.66
N SER A 37 2.23 13.02 0.81
CA SER A 37 1.34 14.19 0.77
C SER A 37 1.14 14.87 2.13
N GLY A 38 1.69 14.32 3.21
CA GLY A 38 1.41 14.79 4.57
C GLY A 38 0.05 14.35 5.14
N ASN A 39 -0.67 13.45 4.45
CA ASN A 39 -2.06 13.07 4.79
C ASN A 39 -2.15 11.69 5.45
N LEU A 40 -1.04 10.96 5.61
CA LEU A 40 -1.02 9.77 6.44
C LEU A 40 -1.03 10.21 7.90
N THR A 41 -2.19 10.15 8.56
CA THR A 41 -2.29 10.45 10.00
C THR A 41 -1.92 9.24 10.85
N LEU A 42 -1.54 9.44 12.12
CA LEU A 42 -1.23 8.34 13.03
C LEU A 42 -2.44 7.41 13.24
N GLU A 43 -3.64 7.97 13.30
CA GLU A 43 -4.88 7.18 13.37
C GLU A 43 -5.08 6.32 12.13
N ARG A 44 -4.77 6.86 10.94
CA ARG A 44 -4.83 6.14 9.67
C ARG A 44 -3.81 5.01 9.65
N LEU A 45 -2.55 5.25 10.03
CA LEU A 45 -1.52 4.22 10.13
C LEU A 45 -1.92 3.14 11.14
N LYS A 46 -2.36 3.52 12.35
CA LYS A 46 -2.84 2.60 13.38
C LYS A 46 -3.99 1.73 12.88
N LYS A 47 -4.96 2.31 12.17
CA LYS A 47 -6.08 1.57 11.58
C LYS A 47 -5.61 0.54 10.55
N ILE A 48 -4.60 0.85 9.73
CA ILE A 48 -3.99 -0.11 8.79
C ILE A 48 -3.30 -1.24 9.58
N ALA A 49 -2.52 -0.91 10.61
CA ALA A 49 -1.83 -1.91 11.43
C ALA A 49 -2.80 -2.87 12.13
N LEU A 50 -3.87 -2.36 12.74
CA LEU A 50 -4.90 -3.16 13.40
C LEU A 50 -5.63 -4.10 12.42
N ARG A 51 -5.74 -3.72 11.14
CA ARG A 51 -6.30 -4.62 10.11
C ARG A 51 -5.34 -5.78 9.81
N VAL A 52 -4.03 -5.54 9.77
CA VAL A 52 -3.04 -6.61 9.60
C VAL A 52 -3.11 -7.60 10.77
N ILE A 53 -3.20 -7.09 12.01
CA ILE A 53 -3.38 -7.91 13.21
C ILE A 53 -4.66 -8.74 13.14
N ALA A 54 -5.79 -8.14 12.77
CA ALA A 54 -7.06 -8.86 12.65
C ALA A 54 -7.04 -9.92 11.53
N VAL A 55 -6.35 -9.65 10.41
CA VAL A 55 -6.14 -10.65 9.35
C VAL A 55 -5.30 -11.81 9.86
N ASP A 56 -4.21 -11.53 10.58
CA ASP A 56 -3.34 -12.56 11.16
C ASP A 56 -4.11 -13.47 12.13
N ALA A 57 -4.88 -12.88 13.06
CA ALA A 57 -5.74 -13.63 13.97
C ALA A 57 -6.71 -14.55 13.22
N MET A 58 -7.42 -14.02 12.21
CA MET A 58 -8.34 -14.81 11.39
C MET A 58 -7.63 -15.95 10.65
N CYS A 59 -6.45 -15.70 10.08
CA CYS A 59 -5.63 -16.73 9.41
C CYS A 59 -5.16 -17.82 10.38
N ASN A 60 -4.97 -17.48 11.66
CA ASN A 60 -4.64 -18.41 12.74
C ASN A 60 -5.87 -19.09 13.37
N GLY A 61 -7.04 -18.96 12.74
CA GLY A 61 -8.27 -19.67 13.13
C GLY A 61 -9.19 -18.90 14.07
N ALA A 62 -8.88 -17.65 14.42
CA ALA A 62 -9.75 -16.85 15.27
C ALA A 62 -11.09 -16.57 14.57
N ASP A 63 -12.19 -16.72 15.31
CA ASP A 63 -13.50 -16.28 14.86
C ASP A 63 -13.70 -14.76 15.01
N PHE A 64 -14.87 -14.27 14.60
CA PHE A 64 -15.19 -12.86 14.66
C PHE A 64 -15.11 -12.29 16.10
N VAL A 65 -15.61 -13.02 17.08
CA VAL A 65 -15.70 -12.58 18.48
C VAL A 65 -14.31 -12.57 19.10
N GLU A 66 -13.49 -13.58 18.80
CA GLU A 66 -12.09 -13.66 19.21
C GLU A 66 -11.28 -12.50 18.64
N ALA A 67 -11.35 -12.25 17.33
CA ALA A 67 -10.66 -11.12 16.69
C ALA A 67 -11.14 -9.77 17.22
N PHE A 68 -12.44 -9.62 17.51
CA PHE A 68 -12.98 -8.41 18.14
C PHE A 68 -12.42 -8.21 19.56
N ASN A 69 -12.39 -9.26 20.36
CA ASN A 69 -11.86 -9.21 21.72
C ASN A 69 -10.35 -8.95 21.73
N LEU A 70 -9.60 -9.50 20.78
CA LEU A 70 -8.18 -9.21 20.58
C LEU A 70 -7.96 -7.69 20.42
N LEU A 71 -8.66 -7.05 19.48
CA LEU A 71 -8.51 -5.62 19.25
C LEU A 71 -8.96 -4.80 20.47
N LYS A 72 -10.07 -5.17 21.10
CA LYS A 72 -10.63 -4.42 22.24
C LYS A 72 -9.77 -4.55 23.50
N LYS A 73 -9.40 -5.77 23.88
CA LYS A 73 -8.77 -6.09 25.17
C LYS A 73 -7.26 -5.92 25.14
N GLU A 74 -6.59 -6.44 24.11
CA GLU A 74 -5.13 -6.42 24.05
C GLU A 74 -4.59 -5.12 23.47
N TYR A 75 -5.25 -4.58 22.44
CA TYR A 75 -4.83 -3.35 21.78
C TYR A 75 -5.59 -2.10 22.24
N GLY A 76 -6.51 -2.24 23.20
CA GLY A 76 -7.28 -1.13 23.78
C GLY A 76 -8.09 -0.33 22.75
N VAL A 77 -8.53 -0.96 21.66
CA VAL A 77 -9.23 -0.29 20.57
C VAL A 77 -10.67 0.02 20.98
N ASP A 78 -11.14 1.22 20.64
CA ASP A 78 -12.55 1.60 20.80
C ASP A 78 -13.48 0.52 20.20
N PRO A 79 -14.54 0.08 20.90
CA PRO A 79 -15.41 -0.99 20.42
C PRO A 79 -16.04 -0.75 19.05
N ARG A 80 -16.39 0.49 18.69
CA ARG A 80 -16.99 0.79 17.37
C ARG A 80 -15.94 0.65 16.27
N LEU A 81 -14.72 1.14 16.51
CA LEU A 81 -13.60 0.97 15.59
C LEU A 81 -13.21 -0.50 15.45
N ALA A 82 -13.10 -1.24 16.55
CA ALA A 82 -12.78 -2.67 16.55
C ALA A 82 -13.81 -3.46 15.73
N TYR A 83 -15.11 -3.23 15.97
CA TYR A 83 -16.18 -3.87 15.21
C TYR A 83 -16.09 -3.55 13.71
N SER A 84 -15.83 -2.28 13.35
CA SER A 84 -15.65 -1.86 11.96
C SER A 84 -14.47 -2.56 11.26
N ILE A 85 -13.35 -2.71 11.97
CA ILE A 85 -12.16 -3.41 11.46
C ILE A 85 -12.47 -4.89 11.27
N VAL A 86 -12.99 -5.57 12.29
CA VAL A 86 -13.27 -7.02 12.22
C VAL A 86 -14.34 -7.32 11.18
N THR A 87 -15.41 -6.53 11.11
CA THR A 87 -16.42 -6.64 10.02
C THR A 87 -15.79 -6.50 8.65
N ARG A 88 -14.78 -5.63 8.50
CA ARG A 88 -14.04 -5.52 7.25
C ARG A 88 -13.23 -6.77 6.93
N ILE A 89 -12.61 -7.38 7.92
CA ILE A 89 -11.77 -8.56 7.72
C ILE A 89 -12.61 -9.82 7.50
N PHE A 90 -13.74 -10.00 8.18
CA PHE A 90 -14.55 -11.23 8.07
C PHE A 90 -15.59 -11.20 6.94
N ARG A 91 -15.78 -10.07 6.25
CA ARG A 91 -16.75 -10.00 5.14
C ARG A 91 -16.39 -10.98 4.03
N GLY A 92 -17.40 -11.59 3.41
CA GLY A 92 -17.22 -12.43 2.23
C GLY A 92 -16.39 -13.69 2.46
N GLY A 93 -16.31 -14.19 3.70
CA GLY A 93 -15.56 -15.40 4.04
C GLY A 93 -14.09 -15.19 4.40
N GLY A 94 -13.63 -13.93 4.51
CA GLY A 94 -12.26 -13.60 4.92
C GLY A 94 -11.54 -12.72 3.90
N TYR A 95 -11.39 -11.44 4.22
CA TYR A 95 -10.74 -10.41 3.43
C TYR A 95 -9.28 -10.21 3.84
N THR A 96 -8.43 -11.17 3.48
CA THR A 96 -7.00 -11.20 3.85
C THR A 96 -6.14 -10.19 3.09
N LYS A 97 -6.69 -9.54 2.06
CA LYS A 97 -5.98 -8.52 1.26
C LYS A 97 -5.43 -7.38 2.13
N ASP A 98 -6.06 -7.09 3.27
CA ASP A 98 -5.61 -6.02 4.16
C ASP A 98 -4.20 -6.26 4.75
N TYR A 99 -3.70 -7.51 4.74
CA TYR A 99 -2.29 -7.83 5.06
C TYR A 99 -1.27 -7.17 4.11
N LEU A 100 -1.66 -6.92 2.85
CA LEU A 100 -0.75 -6.39 1.83
C LEU A 100 -0.43 -4.90 2.02
N TYR A 101 -1.23 -4.15 2.78
CA TYR A 101 -1.07 -2.69 2.91
C TYR A 101 0.26 -2.30 3.56
N LEU A 102 0.51 -2.72 4.80
CA LEU A 102 1.76 -2.36 5.50
C LEU A 102 2.97 -2.97 4.81
N ARG A 103 2.88 -4.25 4.40
CA ARG A 103 3.96 -4.92 3.68
C ARG A 103 4.31 -4.22 2.38
N GLY A 104 3.30 -3.80 1.60
CA GLY A 104 3.48 -3.06 0.37
C GLY A 104 4.05 -1.66 0.62
N PHE A 105 3.55 -0.97 1.63
CA PHE A 105 4.04 0.36 2.01
C PHE A 105 5.52 0.34 2.39
N VAL A 106 5.95 -0.55 3.28
CA VAL A 106 7.37 -0.66 3.71
C VAL A 106 8.28 -0.90 2.51
N LYS A 107 7.92 -1.83 1.61
CA LYS A 107 8.73 -2.11 0.41
C LYS A 107 8.85 -0.91 -0.51
N ILE A 108 7.74 -0.22 -0.75
CA ILE A 108 7.70 0.93 -1.66
C ILE A 108 8.38 2.15 -1.03
N LEU A 109 8.27 2.33 0.29
CA LEU A 109 8.98 3.38 1.02
C LEU A 109 10.50 3.21 0.92
N ARG A 110 11.03 2.00 1.15
CA ARG A 110 12.47 1.74 1.02
C ARG A 110 12.99 1.99 -0.38
N MET A 111 12.24 1.52 -1.37
CA MET A 111 12.58 1.76 -2.76
C MET A 111 12.53 3.26 -3.09
N TRP A 112 11.58 4.00 -2.52
CA TRP A 112 11.55 5.46 -2.65
C TRP A 112 12.77 6.14 -2.00
N GLU A 113 13.19 5.69 -0.82
CA GLU A 113 14.39 6.20 -0.12
C GLU A 113 15.69 5.86 -0.86
N GLU A 114 15.74 4.74 -1.59
CA GLU A 114 16.91 4.31 -2.37
C GLU A 114 16.97 5.02 -3.74
N TYR A 115 15.92 4.90 -4.56
CA TYR A 115 15.94 5.32 -5.97
C TYR A 115 15.46 6.76 -6.18
N HIS A 116 14.66 7.31 -5.27
CA HIS A 116 13.98 8.62 -5.38
C HIS A 116 13.03 8.78 -6.59
N ASP A 117 13.10 7.91 -7.59
CA ASP A 117 12.15 7.80 -8.69
C ASP A 117 11.56 6.39 -8.77
N ILE A 118 10.25 6.32 -8.57
CA ILE A 118 9.46 5.09 -8.70
C ILE A 118 8.42 5.21 -9.83
N SER A 119 8.53 6.24 -10.67
CA SER A 119 7.61 6.51 -11.77
C SER A 119 7.42 5.34 -12.75
N PRO A 120 8.42 4.46 -13.02
CA PRO A 120 8.18 3.26 -13.83
C PRO A 120 7.04 2.37 -13.30
N LEU A 121 6.77 2.36 -11.99
CA LEU A 121 5.65 1.62 -11.42
C LEU A 121 4.28 2.24 -11.77
N LEU A 122 4.23 3.48 -12.23
CA LEU A 122 3.00 4.19 -12.56
C LEU A 122 2.48 3.94 -13.98
N ILE A 123 3.22 3.23 -14.85
CA ILE A 123 2.77 2.93 -16.22
C ILE A 123 1.50 2.08 -16.27
N GLY A 124 1.14 1.41 -15.17
CA GLY A 124 -0.02 0.54 -15.10
C GLY A 124 -0.12 -0.24 -13.80
N LYS A 125 -0.86 -1.37 -13.82
CA LYS A 125 -0.95 -2.29 -12.68
C LYS A 125 0.34 -3.12 -12.58
N THR A 126 1.42 -2.48 -12.20
CA THR A 126 2.77 -3.07 -12.12
C THR A 126 3.01 -3.72 -10.77
N SER A 127 4.12 -4.46 -10.67
CA SER A 127 4.62 -5.07 -9.44
C SER A 127 6.09 -4.71 -9.28
N ILE A 128 6.49 -4.36 -8.06
CA ILE A 128 7.86 -3.97 -7.69
C ILE A 128 8.91 -5.02 -8.10
N LYS A 129 8.51 -6.30 -8.16
CA LYS A 129 9.38 -7.40 -8.62
C LYS A 129 9.92 -7.20 -10.04
N TYR A 130 9.19 -6.48 -10.88
CA TYR A 130 9.54 -6.25 -12.27
C TYR A 130 10.05 -4.83 -12.51
N PHE A 131 10.45 -4.10 -11.47
CA PHE A 131 10.84 -2.70 -11.60
C PHE A 131 11.98 -2.54 -12.62
N ASP A 132 13.10 -3.23 -12.45
CA ASP A 132 14.25 -3.11 -13.34
C ASP A 132 13.92 -3.48 -14.79
N LEU A 133 13.13 -4.54 -14.98
CA LEU A 133 12.64 -4.94 -16.30
C LEU A 133 11.75 -3.85 -16.93
N ILE A 134 10.85 -3.24 -16.16
CA ILE A 134 9.99 -2.17 -16.66
C ILE A 134 10.84 -0.95 -17.04
N THR A 135 11.80 -0.59 -16.19
CA THR A 135 12.74 0.52 -16.43
C THR A 135 13.52 0.28 -17.72
N GLU A 136 14.10 -0.91 -17.90
CA GLU A 136 14.78 -1.30 -19.14
C GLU A 136 13.84 -1.21 -20.36
N MET A 137 12.61 -1.69 -20.25
CA MET A 137 11.63 -1.61 -21.34
C MET A 137 11.27 -0.16 -21.70
N ILE A 138 11.26 0.75 -20.73
CA ILE A 138 11.05 2.18 -20.96
C ILE A 138 12.28 2.79 -21.65
N GLU A 139 13.49 2.48 -21.17
CA GLU A 139 14.76 2.96 -21.76
C GLU A 139 14.94 2.52 -23.22
N ARG A 140 14.37 1.36 -23.59
CA ARG A 140 14.38 0.83 -24.96
C ARG A 140 13.17 1.27 -25.81
N ASP A 141 12.37 2.22 -25.34
CA ASP A 141 11.14 2.71 -25.98
C ASP A 141 10.09 1.62 -26.28
N MET A 142 10.19 0.45 -25.65
CA MET A 142 9.22 -0.64 -25.78
C MET A 142 7.92 -0.33 -25.01
N VAL A 143 8.05 0.44 -23.92
CA VAL A 143 6.99 0.90 -23.05
C VAL A 143 7.11 2.42 -22.93
N GLN A 144 5.97 3.11 -22.99
CA GLN A 144 5.97 4.56 -22.90
C GLN A 144 6.07 4.99 -21.43
N ASN A 145 6.78 6.09 -21.17
CA ASN A 145 6.77 6.71 -19.85
C ASN A 145 5.34 7.00 -19.36
N PRO A 146 5.08 6.93 -18.03
CA PRO A 146 3.76 7.24 -17.49
C PRO A 146 3.41 8.71 -17.77
N LYS A 147 2.26 8.94 -18.43
CA LYS A 147 1.81 10.32 -18.72
C LYS A 147 1.38 11.07 -17.46
N TYR A 148 0.71 10.37 -16.55
CA TYR A 148 0.17 10.95 -15.32
C TYR A 148 0.96 10.46 -14.12
N LEU A 149 1.46 11.41 -13.31
CA LEU A 149 2.24 11.14 -12.11
C LEU A 149 1.47 11.52 -10.86
N THR A 150 1.75 10.84 -9.75
CA THR A 150 1.19 11.17 -8.44
C THR A 150 1.84 12.46 -7.95
N LYS A 151 1.04 13.48 -7.62
CA LYS A 151 1.54 14.81 -7.22
C LYS A 151 2.52 14.75 -6.04
N SER A 152 2.24 13.93 -5.03
CA SER A 152 3.12 13.79 -3.86
C SER A 152 4.46 13.11 -4.17
N PHE A 153 4.59 12.42 -5.31
CA PHE A 153 5.88 11.88 -5.76
C PHE A 153 6.71 12.95 -6.47
N LEU A 154 6.08 14.01 -7.00
CA LEU A 154 6.79 15.13 -7.61
C LEU A 154 7.19 16.19 -6.58
N SER A 155 6.31 16.43 -5.61
CA SER A 155 6.52 17.40 -4.54
C SER A 155 6.10 16.77 -3.21
N SER A 156 7.08 16.20 -2.51
CA SER A 156 6.88 15.65 -1.17
C SER A 156 6.56 16.77 -0.17
N GLN A 157 5.64 16.47 0.75
CA GLN A 157 5.26 17.29 1.89
C GLN A 157 5.42 16.50 3.20
N ASN A 158 6.44 15.63 3.24
CA ASN A 158 6.71 14.75 4.38
C ASN A 158 6.93 15.49 5.68
N GLU A 159 7.42 16.73 5.62
CA GLU A 159 7.63 17.61 6.77
C GLU A 159 6.33 17.93 7.53
N LYS A 160 5.16 17.77 6.90
CA LYS A 160 3.86 17.95 7.55
C LYS A 160 3.42 16.73 8.35
N ASN A 161 4.09 15.59 8.16
CA ASN A 161 3.77 14.38 8.89
C ASN A 161 4.17 14.48 10.37
N SER A 162 3.63 13.59 11.20
CA SER A 162 3.97 13.51 12.62
C SER A 162 5.47 13.27 12.85
N LEU A 163 6.04 13.96 13.84
CA LEU A 163 7.44 13.79 14.29
C LEU A 163 7.77 12.36 14.75
N TYR A 164 6.76 11.53 15.04
CA TYR A 164 6.98 10.13 15.43
C TYR A 164 7.23 9.18 14.26
N TYR A 165 6.98 9.60 13.00
CA TYR A 165 7.12 8.69 11.86
C TYR A 165 8.52 8.15 11.64
N PRO A 166 9.60 8.95 11.71
CA PRO A 166 10.95 8.40 11.57
C PRO A 166 11.24 7.27 12.57
N TYR A 167 10.77 7.42 13.82
CA TYR A 167 10.90 6.38 14.84
C TYR A 167 10.07 5.13 14.51
N ILE A 168 8.80 5.30 14.14
CA ILE A 168 7.89 4.18 13.83
C ILE A 168 8.39 3.42 12.59
N LEU A 169 8.72 4.14 11.52
CA LEU A 169 9.11 3.58 10.24
C LEU A 169 10.52 2.98 10.30
N GLY A 170 11.44 3.58 11.06
CA GLY A 170 12.76 3.00 11.32
C GLY A 170 12.72 1.67 12.06
N GLY A 171 11.65 1.38 12.80
CA GLY A 171 11.42 0.09 13.46
C GLY A 171 10.85 -1.01 12.54
N LEU A 172 10.41 -0.68 11.33
CA LEU A 172 9.88 -1.64 10.37
C LEU A 172 11.06 -2.23 9.58
N GLN A 173 11.54 -3.43 9.97
CA GLN A 173 12.59 -4.22 9.30
C GLN A 173 12.02 -5.25 8.31
#